data_AF-A0A146K6U0-F1
#
_entry.id   AF-A0A146K6U0-F1
#
_cell.length_a   1.000
_cell.length_b   1.000
_cell.length_c   1.000
_cell.angle_alpha   90.00
_cell.angle_beta   90.00
_cell.angle_gamma   90.00
#
_symmetry.space_group_name_H-M   'P 1'
#
loop_
_entity.id
_entity.type
_entity.pdbx_description
1 polymer ?
#
loop_
_entity_poly.entity_id
_entity_poly.type
_entity_poly.pdbx_seq_one_letter_code
_entity_poly.pdbx_strand_id
1 'polypeptide(L)'
;QIYTNIEEQSLIHENMTKNNKTCGKKQCIFIANIAAVCIFIILSITILYGWLNDFEQCPRSCQMDNCTTYQCFLEKDNQYVRKGLSNTCSCGEKLISRNINKTNTIKYDQNETRYCACEGGDCFTVDFKPEKDKLLHRGPCGACSNQQDHAVYVKTRLNLTGYSTAAAAKSIFSKSAAMRQMRSAGFTEQCSECWVGNMYNTLTHCFWKCAFGSRASCGKDGQLTDCLQCDEDYSGIYFRKCAGMTRRRAGIVTDICRQQGEIEE
;
A
#
# COMPACT_ATOMS: atom_id res chain seq x y z
N GLN A 1 30.71 -37.62 -56.32
CA GLN A 1 30.09 -36.48 -55.58
C GLN A 1 29.43 -36.87 -54.26
N ILE A 2 29.08 -38.14 -53.99
CA ILE A 2 28.49 -38.55 -52.70
C ILE A 2 29.57 -38.81 -51.61
N TYR A 3 30.77 -39.25 -51.98
CA TYR A 3 31.84 -39.58 -51.03
C TYR A 3 32.54 -38.37 -50.37
N THR A 4 32.51 -37.20 -51.01
CA THR A 4 33.12 -35.96 -50.46
C THR A 4 32.29 -35.33 -49.34
N ASN A 5 31.03 -35.74 -49.14
CA ASN A 5 30.13 -35.14 -48.16
C ASN A 5 30.23 -35.82 -46.76
N ILE A 6 30.88 -36.99 -46.67
CA ILE A 6 31.02 -37.75 -45.42
C ILE A 6 32.26 -37.31 -44.63
N GLU A 7 33.37 -36.99 -45.31
CA GLU A 7 34.58 -36.47 -44.64
C GLU A 7 34.37 -35.08 -44.05
N GLU A 8 33.58 -34.22 -44.70
CA GLU A 8 33.30 -32.88 -44.19
C GLU A 8 32.43 -32.93 -42.92
N GLN A 9 31.45 -33.85 -42.84
CA GLN A 9 30.67 -34.05 -41.61
C GLN A 9 31.46 -34.71 -40.47
N SER A 10 32.41 -35.59 -40.79
CA SER A 10 33.34 -36.19 -39.82
C SER A 10 34.20 -35.12 -39.12
N LEU A 11 34.79 -34.21 -39.91
CA LEU A 11 35.60 -33.10 -39.39
C LEU A 11 34.80 -32.09 -38.55
N ILE A 12 33.54 -31.86 -38.91
CA ILE A 12 32.64 -31.02 -38.11
C ILE A 12 32.29 -31.70 -36.78
N HIS A 13 32.07 -33.02 -36.77
CA HIS A 13 31.76 -33.77 -35.54
C HIS A 13 32.99 -33.89 -34.61
N GLU A 14 34.19 -34.04 -35.17
CA GLU A 14 35.44 -34.09 -34.40
C GLU A 14 35.81 -32.72 -33.80
N ASN A 15 35.52 -31.62 -34.52
CA ASN A 15 35.71 -30.27 -33.99
C ASN A 15 34.68 -29.88 -32.91
N MET A 16 33.43 -30.37 -33.00
CA MET A 16 32.44 -30.14 -31.95
C MET A 16 32.75 -30.95 -30.67
N THR A 17 33.32 -32.15 -30.78
CA THR A 17 33.73 -32.95 -29.61
C THR A 17 35.02 -32.43 -28.95
N LYS A 18 35.96 -31.84 -29.69
CA LYS A 18 37.16 -31.17 -29.12
C LYS A 18 36.86 -29.85 -28.40
N ASN A 19 35.74 -29.20 -28.71
CA ASN A 19 35.29 -27.97 -28.01
C ASN A 19 34.45 -28.23 -26.76
N ASN A 20 34.13 -29.48 -26.44
CA ASN A 20 33.76 -29.90 -25.08
C ASN A 20 35.02 -29.94 -24.19
N LYS A 21 35.74 -28.80 -24.12
CA LYS A 21 36.78 -28.60 -23.12
C LYS A 21 36.10 -28.68 -21.76
N THR A 22 36.49 -29.71 -21.01
CA THR A 22 36.28 -29.81 -19.58
C THR A 22 36.54 -28.46 -18.95
N CYS A 23 35.46 -27.81 -18.51
CA CYS A 23 35.52 -26.57 -17.76
C CYS A 23 36.50 -26.80 -16.61
N GLY A 24 37.59 -26.03 -16.58
CA GLY A 24 38.66 -26.25 -15.63
C GLY A 24 38.07 -26.22 -14.22
N LYS A 25 38.50 -27.12 -13.33
CA LYS A 25 37.92 -27.29 -11.97
C LYS A 25 37.65 -25.94 -11.26
N LYS A 26 38.53 -24.95 -11.43
CA LYS A 26 38.36 -23.57 -10.93
C LYS A 26 37.23 -22.78 -11.60
N GLN A 27 37.10 -22.85 -12.93
CA GLN A 27 36.00 -22.22 -13.67
C GLN A 27 34.65 -22.84 -13.29
N CYS A 28 34.60 -24.16 -13.08
CA CYS A 28 33.36 -24.84 -12.71
C CYS A 28 32.90 -24.48 -11.30
N ILE A 29 33.83 -24.40 -10.35
CA ILE A 29 33.54 -23.92 -8.99
C ILE A 29 33.05 -22.47 -9.02
N PHE A 30 33.67 -21.60 -9.83
CA PHE A 30 33.26 -20.20 -9.96
C PHE A 30 31.83 -20.07 -10.54
N ILE A 31 31.52 -20.79 -11.62
CA ILE A 31 30.18 -20.80 -12.22
C ILE A 31 29.14 -21.36 -11.24
N ALA A 32 29.47 -22.44 -10.53
CA ALA A 32 28.59 -23.02 -9.51
C ALA A 32 28.30 -22.04 -8.37
N ASN A 33 29.30 -21.29 -7.90
CA ASN A 33 29.12 -20.28 -6.87
C ASN A 33 28.23 -19.11 -7.35
N ILE A 34 28.44 -18.63 -8.58
CA ILE A 34 27.55 -17.60 -9.17
C ILE A 34 26.12 -18.12 -9.26
N ALA A 35 25.93 -19.33 -9.77
CA ALA A 35 24.60 -19.94 -9.88
C ALA A 35 23.92 -20.07 -8.51
N ALA A 36 24.65 -20.51 -7.47
CA ALA A 36 24.14 -20.62 -6.12
C ALA A 36 23.71 -19.26 -5.54
N VAL A 37 24.51 -18.20 -5.75
CA VAL A 37 24.16 -16.83 -5.33
C VAL A 37 22.92 -16.32 -6.06
N CYS A 38 22.84 -16.52 -7.38
CA CYS A 38 21.67 -16.15 -8.17
C CYS A 38 20.40 -16.87 -7.69
N ILE A 39 20.49 -18.19 -7.43
CA ILE A 39 19.36 -18.97 -6.89
C ILE A 39 18.93 -18.44 -5.53
N PHE A 40 19.88 -18.15 -4.63
CA PHE A 40 19.56 -17.59 -3.32
C PHE A 40 18.86 -16.23 -3.41
N ILE A 41 19.34 -15.35 -4.30
CA ILE A 41 18.72 -14.04 -4.56
C ILE A 41 17.30 -14.22 -5.10
N ILE A 42 17.10 -15.10 -6.08
CA ILE A 42 15.77 -15.36 -6.66
C ILE A 42 14.83 -15.89 -5.58
N LEU A 43 15.23 -16.89 -4.80
CA LEU A 43 14.40 -17.45 -3.72
C LEU A 43 14.06 -16.38 -2.67
N SER A 44 15.03 -15.55 -2.28
CA SER A 44 14.80 -14.45 -1.33
C SER A 44 13.80 -13.43 -1.87
N ILE A 45 13.91 -13.07 -3.15
CA ILE A 45 12.96 -12.17 -3.82
C ILE A 45 11.58 -12.81 -3.91
N THR A 46 11.48 -14.10 -4.24
CA THR A 46 10.20 -14.81 -4.34
C THR A 46 9.51 -14.92 -2.97
N ILE A 47 10.27 -15.23 -1.91
CA ILE A 47 9.74 -15.28 -0.54
C ILE A 47 9.27 -13.89 -0.11
N LEU A 48 10.08 -12.86 -0.33
CA LEU A 48 9.72 -11.48 -0.02
C LEU A 48 8.49 -11.02 -0.81
N TYR A 49 8.42 -11.35 -2.10
CA TYR A 49 7.27 -11.04 -2.94
C TYR A 49 6.01 -11.78 -2.48
N GLY A 50 6.11 -13.06 -2.13
CA GLY A 50 5.01 -13.82 -1.55
C GLY A 50 4.51 -13.20 -0.24
N TRP A 51 5.44 -12.82 0.64
CA TRP A 51 5.14 -12.17 1.91
C TRP A 51 4.48 -10.80 1.74
N LEU A 52 5.02 -9.93 0.88
CA LEU A 52 4.43 -8.62 0.56
C LEU A 52 3.04 -8.74 -0.09
N ASN A 53 2.80 -9.82 -0.83
CA ASN A 53 1.50 -10.13 -1.44
C ASN A 53 0.48 -10.78 -0.50
N ASP A 54 0.84 -11.05 0.76
CA ASP A 54 -0.08 -11.61 1.75
C ASP A 54 -0.27 -10.69 2.95
N PHE A 55 0.28 -9.48 2.89
CA PHE A 55 0.31 -8.51 3.98
C PHE A 55 -1.11 -8.04 4.38
N GLU A 56 -1.81 -8.82 5.21
CA GLU A 56 -3.17 -8.57 5.69
C GLU A 56 -4.20 -8.26 4.57
N GLN A 57 -3.97 -8.75 3.34
CA GLN A 57 -4.87 -8.44 2.21
C GLN A 57 -6.29 -8.98 2.41
N CYS A 58 -6.42 -10.22 2.88
CA CYS A 58 -7.74 -10.80 3.11
C CYS A 58 -8.52 -10.10 4.21
N PRO A 59 -7.96 -9.86 5.41
CA PRO A 59 -8.61 -9.03 6.41
C PRO A 59 -9.11 -7.70 5.85
N ARG A 60 -8.27 -6.96 5.13
CA ARG A 60 -8.66 -5.65 4.59
C ARG A 60 -9.75 -5.72 3.54
N SER A 61 -9.64 -6.64 2.58
CA SER A 61 -10.67 -6.81 1.56
C SER A 61 -12.00 -7.23 2.20
N CYS A 62 -11.96 -8.09 3.22
CA CYS A 62 -13.16 -8.49 3.97
C CYS A 62 -13.79 -7.34 4.74
N GLN A 63 -12.96 -6.51 5.39
CA GLN A 63 -13.41 -5.29 6.07
C GLN A 63 -14.03 -4.31 5.06
N MET A 64 -13.42 -4.15 3.88
CA MET A 64 -13.95 -3.27 2.84
C MET A 64 -15.34 -3.66 2.35
N ASP A 65 -15.63 -4.97 2.32
CA ASP A 65 -16.93 -5.54 1.91
C ASP A 65 -17.99 -5.51 3.02
N ASN A 66 -17.59 -5.79 4.28
CA ASN A 66 -18.55 -6.05 5.35
C ASN A 66 -18.62 -4.96 6.43
N CYS A 67 -17.59 -4.11 6.57
CA CYS A 67 -17.58 -3.09 7.61
C CYS A 67 -18.28 -1.81 7.16
N THR A 68 -19.21 -1.35 8.00
CA THR A 68 -19.91 -0.06 7.87
C THR A 68 -19.42 0.97 8.89
N THR A 69 -18.77 0.53 9.97
CA THR A 69 -18.22 1.38 11.04
C THR A 69 -16.70 1.24 11.10
N TYR A 70 -16.02 2.27 11.61
CA TYR A 70 -14.55 2.22 11.71
C TYR A 70 -14.07 1.21 12.76
N GLN A 71 -14.85 0.93 13.81
CA GLN A 71 -14.50 -0.05 14.83
C GLN A 71 -14.31 -1.44 14.19
N CYS A 72 -15.19 -1.82 13.28
CA CYS A 72 -15.06 -3.05 12.49
C CYS A 72 -13.76 -3.08 11.66
N PHE A 73 -13.28 -1.94 11.16
CA PHE A 73 -11.98 -1.86 10.47
C PHE A 73 -10.78 -2.06 11.41
N LEU A 74 -10.93 -1.76 12.70
CA LEU A 74 -9.88 -1.90 13.71
C LEU A 74 -9.92 -3.25 14.44
N GLU A 75 -11.05 -3.95 14.38
CA GLU A 75 -11.19 -5.29 14.95
C GLU A 75 -10.28 -6.28 14.23
N LYS A 76 -9.47 -6.99 15.02
CA LYS A 76 -8.63 -8.08 14.55
C LYS A 76 -9.45 -9.35 14.56
N ASP A 77 -10.19 -9.58 13.48
CA ASP A 77 -10.92 -10.82 13.34
C ASP A 77 -10.09 -11.89 12.64
N ASN A 78 -9.85 -13.00 13.35
CA ASN A 78 -9.11 -14.15 12.87
C ASN A 78 -9.91 -14.98 11.85
N GLN A 79 -11.17 -14.62 11.55
CA GLN A 79 -12.02 -15.35 10.61
C GLN A 79 -11.67 -15.15 9.13
N TYR A 80 -10.76 -14.22 8.80
CA TYR A 80 -10.38 -13.92 7.41
C TYR A 80 -9.22 -14.78 6.93
N VAL A 81 -9.53 -15.99 6.47
CA VAL A 81 -8.53 -16.96 6.02
C VAL A 81 -8.35 -16.90 4.50
N ARG A 82 -7.10 -16.83 4.05
CA ARG A 82 -6.74 -17.03 2.64
C ARG A 82 -7.04 -18.48 2.24
N LYS A 83 -7.87 -18.69 1.23
CA LYS A 83 -8.15 -20.03 0.71
C LYS A 83 -7.10 -20.43 -0.33
N GLY A 84 -6.01 -21.04 0.16
CA GLY A 84 -4.94 -21.59 -0.69
C GLY A 84 -4.21 -20.54 -1.53
N LEU A 85 -3.79 -20.90 -2.74
CA LEU A 85 -3.10 -19.99 -3.67
C LEU A 85 -4.05 -19.05 -4.44
N SER A 86 -5.36 -19.10 -4.16
CA SER A 86 -6.37 -18.31 -4.87
C SER A 86 -6.18 -16.80 -4.67
N ASN A 87 -6.61 -16.02 -5.67
CA ASN A 87 -6.77 -14.57 -5.59
C ASN A 87 -8.08 -14.16 -4.88
N THR A 88 -8.61 -15.03 -4.02
CA THR A 88 -9.86 -14.82 -3.28
C THR A 88 -9.67 -15.01 -1.79
N CYS A 89 -10.51 -14.32 -1.01
CA CYS A 89 -10.54 -14.37 0.43
C CYS A 89 -11.89 -14.88 0.90
N SER A 90 -11.90 -15.71 1.96
CA SER A 90 -13.13 -16.11 2.64
C SER A 90 -13.43 -15.10 3.73
N CYS A 91 -14.59 -14.45 3.65
CA CYS A 91 -15.10 -13.52 4.65
C CYS A 91 -16.38 -14.14 5.22
N GLY A 92 -16.22 -15.07 6.15
CA GLY A 92 -17.29 -16.00 6.50
C GLY A 92 -17.66 -16.88 5.30
N GLU A 93 -18.94 -16.86 4.93
CA GLU A 93 -19.49 -17.63 3.80
C GLU A 93 -19.21 -17.01 2.42
N LYS A 94 -18.85 -15.72 2.37
CA LYS A 94 -18.58 -15.02 1.11
C LYS A 94 -17.15 -15.26 0.63
N LEU A 95 -17.01 -15.40 -0.69
CA LEU A 95 -15.73 -15.33 -1.38
C LEU A 95 -15.61 -13.99 -2.11
N ILE A 96 -14.60 -13.21 -1.78
CA ILE A 96 -14.34 -11.91 -2.41
C ILE A 96 -12.96 -11.89 -3.06
N SER A 97 -12.74 -10.91 -3.95
CA SER A 97 -11.40 -10.63 -4.48
C SER A 97 -10.43 -10.30 -3.34
N ARG A 98 -9.23 -10.88 -3.41
CA ARG A 98 -8.14 -10.54 -2.49
C ARG A 98 -7.67 -9.10 -2.69
N ASN A 99 -7.68 -8.62 -3.94
CA ASN A 99 -7.20 -7.29 -4.29
C ASN A 99 -8.35 -6.28 -4.27
N ILE A 100 -8.12 -5.14 -3.65
CA ILE A 100 -9.03 -4.00 -3.68
C ILE A 100 -8.98 -3.35 -5.07
N ASN A 101 -10.15 -3.00 -5.61
CA ASN A 101 -10.25 -2.30 -6.88
C ASN A 101 -9.82 -0.83 -6.74
N LYS A 102 -9.21 -0.29 -7.80
CA LYS A 102 -8.94 1.15 -7.89
C LYS A 102 -10.22 1.95 -7.69
N THR A 103 -10.13 3.02 -6.92
CA THR A 103 -11.23 3.92 -6.61
C THR A 103 -10.82 5.35 -6.89
N ASN A 104 -11.65 6.09 -7.63
CA ASN A 104 -11.48 7.54 -7.73
C ASN A 104 -11.95 8.17 -6.42
N THR A 105 -11.01 8.46 -5.51
CA THR A 105 -11.33 8.99 -4.18
C THR A 105 -11.89 10.41 -4.23
N ILE A 106 -11.58 11.19 -5.27
CA ILE A 106 -12.12 12.54 -5.47
C ILE A 106 -13.62 12.44 -5.71
N LYS A 107 -14.03 11.64 -6.69
CA LYS A 107 -15.43 11.37 -6.98
C LYS A 107 -16.15 10.75 -5.77
N TYR A 108 -15.46 9.89 -5.02
CA TYR A 108 -15.99 9.32 -3.79
C TYR A 108 -16.29 10.40 -2.74
N ASP A 109 -15.38 11.35 -2.50
CA ASP A 109 -15.64 12.44 -1.56
C ASP A 109 -16.71 13.42 -2.09
N GLN A 110 -16.73 13.73 -3.39
CA GLN A 110 -17.73 14.62 -3.99
C GLN A 110 -19.16 14.06 -3.88
N ASN A 111 -19.30 12.74 -3.93
CA ASN A 111 -20.59 12.06 -3.76
C ASN A 111 -20.97 11.83 -2.30
N GLU A 112 -20.10 12.13 -1.34
CA GLU A 112 -20.37 11.97 0.08
C GLU A 112 -21.18 13.17 0.58
N THR A 113 -22.35 12.87 1.12
CA THR A 113 -23.32 13.86 1.63
C THR A 113 -23.31 13.95 3.15
N ARG A 114 -22.68 12.99 3.82
CA ARG A 114 -22.58 12.96 5.28
C ARG A 114 -21.44 13.81 5.78
N TYR A 115 -21.53 14.20 7.04
CA TYR A 115 -20.51 14.95 7.76
C TYR A 115 -20.29 14.34 9.15
N CYS A 116 -19.07 14.50 9.67
CA CYS A 116 -18.78 14.24 11.07
C CYS A 116 -18.68 15.57 11.79
N ALA A 117 -19.45 15.73 12.86
CA ALA A 117 -19.46 16.89 13.74
C ALA A 117 -19.13 16.45 15.16
N CYS A 118 -18.51 17.30 15.97
CA CYS A 118 -18.03 16.98 17.30
C CYS A 118 -18.43 18.02 18.34
N GLU A 119 -19.44 17.69 19.15
CA GLU A 119 -19.92 18.54 20.22
C GLU A 119 -19.49 18.00 21.59
N GLY A 120 -18.92 18.85 22.44
CA GLY A 120 -18.51 18.44 23.80
C GLY A 120 -17.39 17.38 23.86
N GLY A 121 -16.74 17.08 22.73
CA GLY A 121 -15.71 16.04 22.62
C GLY A 121 -16.21 14.73 22.00
N ASP A 122 -17.53 14.58 21.86
CA ASP A 122 -18.16 13.43 21.22
C ASP A 122 -18.47 13.74 19.76
N CYS A 123 -18.10 12.83 18.87
CA CYS A 123 -18.28 13.00 17.43
C CYS A 123 -19.37 12.09 16.87
N PHE A 124 -20.23 12.63 16.03
CA PHE A 124 -21.37 11.94 15.44
C PHE A 124 -21.51 12.26 13.95
N THR A 125 -21.99 11.27 13.20
CA THR A 125 -22.23 11.41 11.76
C THR A 125 -23.62 11.96 11.52
N VAL A 126 -23.73 12.99 10.69
CA VAL A 126 -24.98 13.65 10.30
C VAL A 126 -25.12 13.71 8.77
N ASP A 127 -26.34 13.80 8.27
CA ASP A 127 -26.66 13.85 6.83
C ASP A 127 -26.75 15.29 6.28
N PHE A 128 -26.33 16.29 7.06
CA PHE A 128 -26.33 17.71 6.67
C PHE A 128 -25.04 18.39 7.15
N LYS A 129 -24.60 19.45 6.46
CA LYS A 129 -23.43 20.25 6.89
C LYS A 129 -23.89 21.21 8.02
N PRO A 130 -23.47 21.01 9.29
CA PRO A 130 -23.77 21.96 10.35
C PRO A 130 -23.02 23.28 10.11
N GLU A 131 -23.61 24.39 10.53
CA GLU A 131 -23.03 25.73 10.28
C GLU A 131 -21.74 25.99 11.08
N LYS A 132 -21.57 25.36 12.24
CA LYS A 132 -20.42 25.65 13.10
C LYS A 132 -20.10 24.50 14.05
N ASP A 133 -18.94 23.90 13.82
CA ASP A 133 -18.31 22.98 14.76
C ASP A 133 -16.79 23.22 14.77
N LYS A 134 -16.14 23.02 15.92
CA LYS A 134 -14.67 23.08 16.05
C LYS A 134 -13.98 21.94 15.29
N LEU A 135 -14.69 20.82 15.10
CA LEU A 135 -14.23 19.71 14.31
C LEU A 135 -15.37 19.23 13.40
N LEU A 136 -15.41 19.82 12.20
CA LEU A 136 -16.30 19.43 11.12
C LEU A 136 -15.45 18.90 9.97
N HIS A 137 -15.80 17.73 9.44
CA HIS A 137 -15.23 17.26 8.19
C HIS A 137 -16.27 16.49 7.37
N ARG A 138 -16.08 16.46 6.05
CA ARG A 138 -16.92 15.65 5.15
C ARG A 138 -16.73 14.15 5.42
N GLY A 139 -17.79 13.38 5.29
CA GLY A 139 -17.82 11.93 5.48
C GLY A 139 -18.10 11.49 6.92
N PRO A 140 -18.35 10.19 7.12
CA PRO A 140 -18.68 9.63 8.43
C PRO A 140 -17.51 9.78 9.40
N CYS A 141 -17.84 9.84 10.69
CA CYS A 141 -16.84 9.78 11.75
C CYS A 141 -16.08 8.45 11.70
N GLY A 142 -14.79 8.52 11.95
CA GLY A 142 -13.90 7.37 11.99
C GLY A 142 -12.89 7.46 13.12
N ALA A 143 -11.89 6.59 13.07
CA ALA A 143 -10.87 6.48 14.10
C ALA A 143 -10.07 7.78 14.34
N CYS A 144 -9.93 8.60 13.29
CA CYS A 144 -9.22 9.87 13.36
C CYS A 144 -10.15 11.05 13.64
N SER A 145 -11.46 10.86 13.75
CA SER A 145 -12.44 11.93 13.97
C SER A 145 -12.51 12.33 15.44
N ASN A 146 -11.44 12.94 15.94
CA ASN A 146 -11.38 13.51 17.30
C ASN A 146 -10.44 14.72 17.33
N GLN A 147 -10.54 15.51 18.40
CA GLN A 147 -9.82 16.78 18.52
C GLN A 147 -8.29 16.61 18.52
N GLN A 148 -7.78 15.52 19.13
CA GLN A 148 -6.35 15.24 19.18
C GLN A 148 -5.79 15.01 17.77
N ASP A 149 -6.40 14.10 17.01
CA ASP A 149 -5.93 13.74 15.67
C ASP A 149 -6.12 14.89 14.67
N HIS A 150 -7.17 15.69 14.84
CA HIS A 150 -7.33 16.94 14.09
C HIS A 150 -6.19 17.93 14.37
N ALA A 151 -5.84 18.13 15.65
CA ALA A 151 -4.72 18.99 16.01
C ALA A 151 -3.39 18.49 15.42
N VAL A 152 -3.19 17.17 15.33
CA VAL A 152 -2.03 16.58 14.66
C VAL A 152 -2.04 16.91 13.17
N TYR A 153 -3.18 16.75 12.47
CA TYR A 153 -3.27 17.10 11.05
C TYR A 153 -2.96 18.57 10.79
N VAL A 154 -3.47 19.48 11.61
CA VAL A 154 -3.19 20.93 11.49
C VAL A 154 -1.71 21.21 11.76
N LYS A 155 -1.16 20.66 12.85
CA LYS A 155 0.23 20.87 13.26
C LYS A 155 1.23 20.32 12.24
N THR A 156 0.93 19.17 11.66
CA THR A 156 1.81 18.44 10.72
C THR A 156 1.47 18.70 9.26
N ARG A 157 0.60 19.69 8.96
CA ARG A 157 0.03 19.88 7.61
C ARG A 157 1.07 19.97 6.48
N LEU A 158 2.29 20.45 6.78
CA LEU A 158 3.39 20.60 5.82
C LEU A 158 4.49 19.52 5.91
N ASN A 159 4.38 18.54 6.81
CA ASN A 159 5.43 17.54 7.02
C ASN A 159 4.92 16.14 7.39
N LEU A 160 3.59 15.92 7.43
CA LEU A 160 3.01 14.61 7.74
C LEU A 160 3.48 13.53 6.75
N THR A 161 3.70 13.91 5.48
CA THR A 161 4.26 13.04 4.45
C THR A 161 5.61 12.46 4.86
N GLY A 162 6.43 13.20 5.62
CA GLY A 162 7.69 12.70 6.19
C GLY A 162 7.47 11.65 7.27
N TYR A 163 6.54 11.88 8.20
CA TYR A 163 6.18 10.90 9.24
C TYR A 163 5.62 9.61 8.63
N SER A 164 4.69 9.74 7.68
CA SER A 164 4.04 8.59 7.05
C SER A 164 5.01 7.81 6.16
N THR A 165 5.93 8.47 5.46
CA THR A 165 6.98 7.81 4.66
C THR A 165 7.94 7.03 5.57
N ALA A 166 8.37 7.63 6.68
CA ALA A 166 9.22 6.93 7.65
C ALA A 166 8.49 5.73 8.29
N ALA A 167 7.20 5.87 8.58
CA ALA A 167 6.37 4.80 9.10
C ALA A 167 6.20 3.67 8.07
N ALA A 168 5.96 3.99 6.80
CA ALA A 168 5.87 3.02 5.71
C ALA A 168 7.17 2.24 5.52
N ALA A 169 8.33 2.90 5.59
CA ALA A 169 9.62 2.21 5.55
C ALA A 169 9.80 1.25 6.74
N LYS A 170 9.41 1.67 7.94
CA LYS A 170 9.45 0.83 9.16
C LYS A 170 8.44 -0.33 9.11
N SER A 171 7.31 -0.13 8.44
CA SER A 171 6.22 -1.11 8.39
C SER A 171 6.62 -2.38 7.62
N ILE A 172 7.55 -2.27 6.67
CA ILE A 172 8.19 -3.39 5.97
C ILE A 172 8.85 -4.38 6.95
N PHE A 173 9.33 -3.92 8.11
CA PHE A 173 10.02 -4.77 9.07
C PHE A 173 9.20 -5.01 10.35
N SER A 174 8.36 -4.06 10.74
CA SER A 174 7.62 -4.15 12.00
C SER A 174 6.41 -3.23 12.04
N LYS A 175 5.22 -3.83 12.22
CA LYS A 175 3.98 -3.09 12.52
C LYS A 175 4.13 -2.18 13.72
N SER A 176 4.72 -2.69 14.81
CA SER A 176 4.89 -1.90 16.03
C SER A 176 5.82 -0.71 15.83
N ALA A 177 6.85 -0.84 14.99
CA ALA A 177 7.73 0.29 14.65
C ALA A 177 7.02 1.36 13.82
N ALA A 178 6.18 0.96 12.87
CA ALA A 178 5.34 1.88 12.11
C ALA A 178 4.31 2.60 13.00
N MET A 179 3.64 1.85 13.88
CA MET A 179 2.71 2.41 14.88
C MET A 179 3.39 3.42 15.80
N ARG A 180 4.58 3.10 16.33
CA ARG A 180 5.36 4.06 17.14
C ARG A 180 5.71 5.33 16.36
N GLN A 181 6.04 5.20 15.07
CA GLN A 181 6.35 6.34 14.21
C GLN A 181 5.14 7.23 13.95
N MET A 182 3.94 6.67 13.79
CA MET A 182 2.73 7.48 13.62
C MET A 182 2.30 8.13 14.94
N ARG A 183 2.38 7.39 16.06
CA ARG A 183 2.12 7.94 17.39
C ARG A 183 3.09 9.05 17.78
N SER A 184 4.34 9.02 17.30
CA SER A 184 5.29 10.10 17.58
C SER A 184 4.94 11.41 16.86
N ALA A 185 4.10 11.37 15.82
CA ALA A 185 3.49 12.58 15.24
C ALA A 185 2.40 13.17 16.17
N GLY A 186 1.88 12.37 17.10
CA GLY A 186 0.86 12.73 18.08
C GLY A 186 -0.49 12.05 17.88
N PHE A 187 -0.65 11.18 16.86
CA PHE A 187 -1.91 10.51 16.61
C PHE A 187 -2.30 9.54 17.75
N THR A 188 -3.59 9.36 17.93
CA THR A 188 -4.17 8.28 18.73
C THR A 188 -3.76 6.92 18.19
N GLU A 189 -3.92 5.89 19.01
CA GLU A 189 -3.61 4.52 18.61
C GLU A 189 -4.52 4.04 17.47
N GLN A 190 -5.82 4.32 17.57
CA GLN A 190 -6.81 3.96 16.57
C GLN A 190 -6.56 4.64 15.23
N CYS A 191 -6.26 5.95 15.22
CA CYS A 191 -5.92 6.65 13.98
C CYS A 191 -4.59 6.16 13.38
N SER A 192 -3.61 5.82 14.23
CA SER A 192 -2.34 5.25 13.80
C SER A 192 -2.53 3.87 13.13
N GLU A 193 -3.44 3.02 13.61
CA GLU A 193 -3.77 1.75 12.97
C GLU A 193 -4.33 1.96 11.56
N CYS A 194 -5.22 2.93 11.35
CA CYS A 194 -5.71 3.27 10.01
C CYS A 194 -4.58 3.70 9.07
N TRP A 195 -3.66 4.55 9.56
CA TRP A 195 -2.48 4.97 8.79
C TRP A 195 -1.57 3.80 8.42
N VAL A 196 -1.27 2.91 9.36
CA VAL A 196 -0.44 1.73 9.10
C VAL A 196 -1.14 0.76 8.15
N GLY A 197 -2.45 0.59 8.28
CA GLY A 197 -3.28 -0.17 7.34
C GLY A 197 -3.19 0.39 5.90
N ASN A 198 -3.26 1.72 5.75
CA ASN A 198 -3.02 2.41 4.47
C ASN A 198 -1.64 2.09 3.91
N MET A 199 -0.59 2.20 4.73
CA MET A 199 0.79 1.93 4.30
C MET A 199 0.97 0.50 3.82
N TYR A 200 0.41 -0.48 4.53
CA TYR A 200 0.46 -1.87 4.09
C TYR A 200 -0.27 -2.06 2.76
N ASN A 201 -1.34 -1.32 2.51
CA ASN A 201 -2.09 -1.47 1.28
C ASN A 201 -1.29 -0.87 0.11
N THR A 202 -0.61 0.23 0.36
CA THR A 202 0.31 0.88 -0.58
C THR A 202 1.55 0.03 -0.83
N LEU A 203 2.12 -0.62 0.19
CA LEU A 203 3.21 -1.58 0.01
C LEU A 203 2.77 -2.82 -0.78
N THR A 204 1.51 -3.20 -0.72
CA THR A 204 0.99 -4.29 -1.54
C THR A 204 0.78 -3.87 -3.00
N HIS A 205 0.07 -2.76 -3.25
CA HIS A 205 -0.41 -2.41 -4.59
C HIS A 205 0.51 -1.46 -5.35
N CYS A 206 1.29 -0.68 -4.62
CA CYS A 206 2.05 0.45 -5.14
C CYS A 206 3.56 0.32 -4.90
N PHE A 207 4.05 -0.82 -4.41
CA PHE A 207 5.45 -1.02 -4.04
C PHE A 207 6.41 -0.50 -5.10
N TRP A 208 6.28 -0.97 -6.35
CA TRP A 208 7.22 -0.62 -7.41
C TRP A 208 7.16 0.86 -7.80
N LYS A 209 5.94 1.42 -7.89
CA LYS A 209 5.73 2.85 -8.16
C LYS A 209 6.32 3.72 -7.06
N CYS A 210 6.20 3.31 -5.81
CA CYS A 210 6.71 4.05 -4.66
C CYS A 210 8.19 3.82 -4.40
N ALA A 211 8.72 2.63 -4.69
CA ALA A 211 10.14 2.29 -4.51
C ALA A 211 11.01 3.10 -5.48
N PHE A 212 10.62 3.15 -6.75
CA PHE A 212 11.40 3.74 -7.85
C PHE A 212 10.89 5.10 -8.33
N GLY A 213 9.68 5.51 -7.94
CA GLY A 213 9.13 6.81 -8.28
C GLY A 213 9.52 7.92 -7.31
N SER A 214 9.17 9.16 -7.68
CA SER A 214 9.28 10.30 -6.79
C SER A 214 8.33 10.14 -5.60
N ARG A 215 8.84 10.42 -4.40
CA ARG A 215 8.05 10.55 -3.16
C ARG A 215 7.77 12.01 -2.80
N ALA A 216 8.10 12.93 -3.71
CA ALA A 216 7.76 14.33 -3.52
C ALA A 216 6.25 14.49 -3.42
N SER A 217 5.83 15.50 -2.66
CA SER A 217 4.42 15.82 -2.44
C SER A 217 3.73 16.33 -3.73
N CYS A 218 4.53 16.69 -4.75
CA CYS A 218 4.08 17.18 -6.06
C CYS A 218 4.94 16.61 -7.20
N GLY A 219 4.29 16.33 -8.33
CA GLY A 219 4.91 16.12 -9.63
C GLY A 219 5.40 17.43 -10.26
N LYS A 220 6.08 17.32 -11.41
CA LYS A 220 6.67 18.47 -12.11
C LYS A 220 5.63 19.43 -12.70
N ASP A 221 4.43 18.93 -12.91
CA ASP A 221 3.25 19.58 -13.49
C ASP A 221 2.26 20.06 -12.41
N GLY A 222 2.63 19.96 -11.13
CA GLY A 222 1.73 20.27 -10.01
C GLY A 222 0.67 19.19 -9.74
N GLN A 223 0.76 18.02 -10.39
CA GLN A 223 -0.09 16.86 -10.10
C GLN A 223 0.49 16.01 -8.97
N LEU A 224 -0.23 14.95 -8.58
CA LEU A 224 0.32 13.92 -7.71
C LEU A 224 1.44 13.15 -8.42
N THR A 225 2.45 12.73 -7.68
CA THR A 225 3.46 11.78 -8.19
C THR A 225 2.82 10.41 -8.42
N ASP A 226 3.41 9.56 -9.27
CA ASP A 226 2.91 8.22 -9.56
C ASP A 226 2.70 7.35 -8.30
N CYS A 227 3.55 7.55 -7.28
CA CYS A 227 3.40 6.86 -6.00
C CYS A 227 2.16 7.36 -5.25
N LEU A 228 2.00 8.67 -5.08
CA LEU A 228 0.87 9.26 -4.37
C LEU A 228 -0.46 9.02 -5.10
N GLN A 229 -0.46 9.06 -6.44
CA GLN A 229 -1.65 8.71 -7.23
C GLN A 229 -2.05 7.24 -7.01
N CYS A 230 -1.09 6.33 -6.94
CA CYS A 230 -1.36 4.92 -6.67
C CYS A 230 -1.90 4.71 -5.24
N ASP A 231 -1.31 5.40 -4.26
CA ASP A 231 -1.80 5.40 -2.87
C ASP A 231 -3.26 5.88 -2.80
N GLU A 232 -3.60 6.98 -3.48
CA GLU A 232 -4.99 7.47 -3.57
C GLU A 232 -5.91 6.43 -4.23
N ASP A 233 -5.51 5.86 -5.37
CA ASP A 233 -6.33 4.93 -6.13
C ASP A 233 -6.67 3.65 -5.35
N TYR A 234 -5.70 3.07 -4.62
CA TYR A 234 -5.85 1.75 -3.99
C TYR A 234 -6.07 1.82 -2.49
N SER A 235 -5.38 2.72 -1.80
CA SER A 235 -5.31 2.75 -0.33
C SER A 235 -6.17 3.86 0.26
N GLY A 236 -6.36 4.95 -0.48
CA GLY A 236 -7.14 6.10 -0.06
C GLY A 236 -8.57 5.73 0.36
N ILE A 237 -9.23 4.78 -0.32
CA ILE A 237 -10.58 4.36 0.04
C ILE A 237 -10.64 3.59 1.36
N TYR A 238 -9.69 2.68 1.59
CA TYR A 238 -9.57 1.95 2.85
C TYR A 238 -9.30 2.91 4.00
N PHE A 239 -8.33 3.80 3.81
CA PHE A 239 -7.98 4.81 4.79
C PHE A 239 -9.16 5.70 5.13
N ARG A 240 -9.93 6.17 4.14
CA ARG A 240 -11.12 7.02 4.36
C ARG A 240 -12.19 6.34 5.18
N LYS A 241 -12.48 5.05 4.93
CA LYS A 241 -13.47 4.29 5.69
C LYS A 241 -13.04 4.05 7.14
N CYS A 242 -11.75 3.81 7.38
CA CYS A 242 -11.19 3.61 8.72
C CYS A 242 -11.04 4.95 9.48
N ALA A 243 -10.36 5.91 8.88
CA ALA A 243 -10.00 7.17 9.52
C ALA A 243 -11.20 8.11 9.69
N GLY A 244 -12.16 8.09 8.76
CA GLY A 244 -13.23 9.09 8.66
C GLY A 244 -12.68 10.44 8.19
N MET A 245 -11.89 11.08 9.06
CA MET A 245 -11.20 12.33 8.78
C MET A 245 -9.92 12.12 7.97
N THR A 246 -9.80 12.88 6.88
CA THR A 246 -8.54 13.10 6.16
C THR A 246 -8.24 14.60 6.11
N ARG A 247 -6.98 14.98 5.87
CA ARG A 247 -6.61 16.39 5.67
C ARG A 247 -7.50 17.07 4.62
N ARG A 248 -7.80 16.34 3.53
CA ARG A 248 -8.69 16.79 2.44
C ARG A 248 -10.13 17.03 2.90
N ARG A 249 -10.71 16.08 3.65
CA ARG A 249 -12.09 16.17 4.17
C ARG A 249 -12.28 17.25 5.24
N ALA A 250 -11.21 17.58 5.96
CA ALA A 250 -11.18 18.60 7.01
C ALA A 250 -10.80 20.00 6.48
N GLY A 251 -10.70 20.20 5.16
CA GLY A 251 -10.34 21.49 4.58
C GLY A 251 -8.89 21.93 4.87
N ILE A 252 -8.01 21.02 5.27
CA ILE A 252 -6.63 21.34 5.65
C ILE A 252 -5.75 21.35 4.41
N VAL A 253 -5.23 22.52 4.05
CA VAL A 253 -4.23 22.68 2.98
C VAL A 253 -2.86 22.15 3.43
N THR A 254 -2.27 21.31 2.59
CA THR A 254 -1.06 20.52 2.92
C THR A 254 0.10 20.74 1.96
N ASP A 255 1.21 20.07 2.22
CA ASP A 255 2.35 19.96 1.31
C ASP A 255 2.06 19.14 0.04
N ILE A 256 1.01 18.30 0.04
CA ILE A 256 0.61 17.49 -1.12
C ILE A 256 -0.17 18.34 -2.11
N CYS A 257 0.26 18.33 -3.37
CA CYS A 257 -0.44 19.00 -4.46
C CYS A 257 -1.84 18.41 -4.68
N ARG A 258 -2.82 19.29 -4.82
CA ARG A 258 -4.23 18.96 -5.03
C ARG A 258 -4.80 19.88 -6.09
N GLN A 259 -5.72 19.37 -6.89
CA GLN A 259 -6.45 20.20 -7.86
C GLN A 259 -7.48 21.07 -7.14
N GLN A 260 -7.91 22.15 -7.81
CA GLN A 260 -8.97 23.01 -7.29
C GLN A 260 -10.27 22.22 -7.08
N GLY A 261 -10.94 22.41 -5.95
CA GLY A 261 -12.17 21.69 -5.59
C GLY A 261 -11.94 20.29 -5.00
N GLU A 262 -10.70 19.85 -4.81
CA GLU A 262 -10.42 18.62 -4.06
C GLU A 262 -10.49 18.82 -2.54
N ILE A 263 -10.12 20.00 -2.05
CA ILE A 263 -10.11 20.32 -0.62
C ILE A 263 -11.48 20.87 -0.25
N GLU A 264 -12.06 20.38 0.84
CA GLU A 264 -13.33 20.90 1.37
C GLU A 264 -13.20 22.39 1.72
N GLU A 265 -14.19 23.18 1.28
CA GLU A 265 -14.32 24.61 1.62
C GLU A 265 -15.08 24.84 2.93
#